data_AF-A0A182YRJ9-F1
#
_entry.id   AF-A0A182YRJ9-F1
#
_cell.length_a   1.000
_cell.length_b   1.000
_cell.length_c   1.000
_cell.angle_alpha   90.00
_cell.angle_beta   90.00
_cell.angle_gamma   90.00
#
_symmetry.space_group_name_H-M   'P 1'
#
loop_
_entity.id
_entity.type
_entity.pdbx_description
1 polymer ?
#
loop_
_entity_poly.entity_id
_entity_poly.type
_entity_poly.pdbx_seq_one_letter_code
_entity_poly.pdbx_strand_id
1 'polypeptide(L)'
;MLGGTDDRYEEEEEEDEEDEYEDGGELLGNFDEDSRATEDRATNEKAHGSLDYTDNFEVAAIDQIESFGAGNDGTPLPVFLVEPKSTYVMKNRPAKLYCKASHALQISFKCSGSKKPPPTEEEHHTDPHSGVQLQEATATITREQVDEFFGEGSFKCECRAYSSRGHVKTQPVTIQVATIKKQISISPKIVRVTSSGRAELDCIANATPAAKVEWLKNGVPVQPNPPYVMLTDSSLLISRVGLQDMANYTCVAENIAGKRVSEPALIVVSVDGGWSQWGPWTDCKCSGHPKQGKKRTRVCNNPAPINDGATCQGSNTESSDDCLPCVAGRWSSWSEWSDCSQDCTQIRQRLCIGSTSAAQIASFGSVSVTTAALPTNGSSAQAFAIDNGTIVSCVGKSQQSIKCSDGLCNNKARGK
;
A
#
# COMPACT_ATOMS: atom_id res chain seq x y z
N MET A 1 44.94 2.33 -33.10
CA MET A 1 44.25 2.56 -34.38
C MET A 1 42.82 2.90 -34.05
N LEU A 2 42.39 4.12 -34.45
CA LEU A 2 41.02 4.59 -34.72
C LEU A 2 39.99 4.48 -33.57
N GLY A 3 39.30 5.50 -33.06
CA GLY A 3 39.15 6.91 -33.43
C GLY A 3 37.67 7.32 -33.33
N GLY A 4 37.35 8.37 -32.54
CA GLY A 4 36.11 9.18 -32.57
C GLY A 4 34.80 8.50 -32.11
N THR A 5 33.79 9.14 -31.52
CA THR A 5 33.49 10.56 -31.27
C THR A 5 32.55 10.70 -30.07
N ASP A 6 32.62 11.87 -29.45
CA ASP A 6 31.68 12.50 -28.52
C ASP A 6 30.26 12.53 -29.10
N ASP A 7 29.21 12.42 -28.27
CA ASP A 7 28.00 13.25 -28.39
C ASP A 7 26.98 12.97 -27.26
N ARG A 8 26.66 14.10 -26.62
CA ARG A 8 25.69 14.37 -25.55
C ARG A 8 24.28 14.37 -26.16
N TYR A 9 23.34 13.62 -25.59
CA TYR A 9 21.91 13.75 -25.88
C TYR A 9 21.20 14.42 -24.70
N GLU A 10 20.85 15.69 -24.92
CA GLU A 10 19.79 16.42 -24.23
C GLU A 10 18.48 16.04 -24.93
N GLU A 11 17.42 15.72 -24.18
CA GLU A 11 16.07 15.57 -24.72
C GLU A 11 15.31 16.87 -24.48
N GLU A 12 14.76 17.38 -25.58
CA GLU A 12 14.03 18.63 -25.75
C GLU A 12 12.61 18.52 -25.15
N GLU A 13 12.22 19.52 -24.37
CA GLU A 13 10.83 19.75 -23.95
C GLU A 13 10.11 20.49 -25.09
N GLU A 14 9.10 19.88 -25.69
CA GLU A 14 8.19 20.55 -26.64
C GLU A 14 7.13 21.37 -25.88
N GLU A 15 7.00 22.62 -26.32
CA GLU A 15 6.04 23.63 -25.92
C GLU A 15 4.65 23.35 -26.51
N ASP A 16 3.58 23.50 -25.73
CA ASP A 16 2.22 23.72 -26.24
C ASP A 16 1.75 25.11 -25.75
N GLU A 17 1.61 26.02 -26.72
CA GLU A 17 1.08 27.38 -26.62
C GLU A 17 -0.43 27.36 -26.31
N GLU A 18 -0.88 28.10 -25.28
CA GLU A 18 -2.31 28.42 -25.10
C GLU A 18 -2.58 29.86 -25.54
N ASP A 19 -3.34 29.98 -26.63
CA ASP A 19 -3.78 31.22 -27.26
C ASP A 19 -4.74 32.04 -26.38
N GLU A 20 -4.40 33.33 -26.29
CA GLU A 20 -5.14 34.44 -25.72
C GLU A 20 -6.20 34.93 -26.72
N TYR A 21 -7.48 34.97 -26.33
CA TYR A 21 -8.54 35.65 -27.09
C TYR A 21 -9.25 36.69 -26.20
N GLU A 22 -8.76 37.93 -26.27
CA GLU A 22 -9.57 39.14 -26.05
C GLU A 22 -10.35 39.45 -27.33
N ASP A 23 -11.65 39.74 -27.23
CA ASP A 23 -12.33 40.58 -28.21
C ASP A 23 -13.24 41.59 -27.49
N GLY A 24 -12.85 42.85 -27.59
CA GLY A 24 -13.62 44.01 -27.24
C GLY A 24 -14.28 44.59 -28.49
N GLY A 25 -15.60 44.70 -28.47
CA GLY A 25 -16.39 45.45 -29.43
C GLY A 25 -17.26 46.48 -28.71
N GLU A 26 -16.81 47.72 -28.73
CA GLU A 26 -17.48 48.93 -28.24
C GLU A 26 -18.39 49.49 -29.35
N LEU A 27 -19.62 49.97 -29.03
CA LEU A 27 -20.05 51.38 -29.24
C LEU A 27 -21.57 51.63 -29.32
N LEU A 28 -21.96 52.60 -28.47
CA LEU A 28 -23.01 53.63 -28.60
C LEU A 28 -24.45 53.35 -28.14
N GLY A 29 -24.85 54.09 -27.10
CA GLY A 29 -26.24 54.44 -26.82
C GLY A 29 -26.48 55.00 -25.41
N ASN A 30 -25.90 56.16 -25.08
CA ASN A 30 -26.35 56.95 -23.92
C ASN A 30 -27.74 57.52 -24.16
N PHE A 31 -28.65 57.35 -23.20
CA PHE A 31 -29.70 58.31 -22.90
C PHE A 31 -29.99 58.28 -21.40
N ASP A 32 -29.62 59.37 -20.72
CA ASP A 32 -30.06 59.72 -19.38
C ASP A 32 -31.56 60.05 -19.39
N GLU A 33 -32.28 59.70 -18.32
CA GLU A 33 -33.02 60.65 -17.48
C GLU A 33 -33.97 59.95 -16.48
N ASP A 34 -33.67 60.20 -15.21
CA ASP A 34 -34.58 60.68 -14.16
C ASP A 34 -35.72 59.85 -13.54
N SER A 35 -35.54 59.73 -12.21
CA SER A 35 -36.49 60.20 -11.18
C SER A 35 -37.38 59.22 -10.43
N ARG A 36 -37.19 59.32 -9.11
CA ARG A 36 -37.83 58.67 -7.96
C ARG A 36 -39.30 59.08 -7.76
N ALA A 37 -39.93 58.28 -6.89
CA ALA A 37 -40.94 58.66 -5.87
C ALA A 37 -42.39 58.82 -6.40
N THR A 38 -43.48 58.54 -5.68
CA THR A 38 -43.82 57.97 -4.36
C THR A 38 -45.35 57.82 -4.32
N GLU A 39 -45.86 56.98 -3.42
CA GLU A 39 -47.08 57.21 -2.61
C GLU A 39 -48.52 57.08 -3.19
N ASP A 40 -49.25 56.15 -2.56
CA ASP A 40 -50.52 56.33 -1.84
C ASP A 40 -51.89 56.49 -2.54
N ARG A 41 -52.70 55.46 -2.25
CA ARG A 41 -53.93 55.53 -1.43
C ARG A 41 -55.26 55.95 -2.10
N ALA A 42 -56.09 54.91 -2.22
CA ALA A 42 -57.49 54.80 -1.75
C ALA A 42 -58.68 55.37 -2.55
N THR A 43 -59.66 54.44 -2.65
CA THR A 43 -61.10 54.56 -2.40
C THR A 43 -62.07 55.04 -3.49
N ASN A 44 -62.93 54.08 -3.86
CA ASN A 44 -64.40 54.14 -3.95
C ASN A 44 -65.03 54.91 -5.13
N GLU A 45 -65.75 54.20 -6.01
CA GLU A 45 -67.21 54.30 -6.13
C GLU A 45 -67.81 53.39 -7.23
N LYS A 46 -69.13 53.23 -7.13
CA LYS A 46 -70.01 52.20 -7.68
C LYS A 46 -70.39 52.38 -9.16
N ALA A 47 -70.79 51.23 -9.72
CA ALA A 47 -72.01 50.98 -10.50
C ALA A 47 -71.96 50.88 -12.05
N HIS A 48 -72.54 49.74 -12.47
CA HIS A 48 -73.36 49.48 -13.65
C HIS A 48 -72.70 49.12 -14.99
N GLY A 49 -72.95 47.87 -15.43
CA GLY A 49 -73.27 47.59 -16.84
C GLY A 49 -72.60 46.37 -17.50
N SER A 50 -73.26 45.21 -17.38
CA SER A 50 -73.56 44.26 -18.46
C SER A 50 -72.44 43.57 -19.28
N LEU A 51 -72.39 42.24 -19.13
CA LEU A 51 -72.22 41.17 -20.15
C LEU A 51 -71.32 41.47 -21.37
N ASP A 52 -70.21 40.74 -21.55
CA ASP A 52 -70.23 39.45 -22.28
C ASP A 52 -68.87 38.71 -22.29
N TYR A 53 -68.97 37.38 -22.34
CA TYR A 53 -68.16 36.38 -23.06
C TYR A 53 -66.60 36.37 -23.04
N THR A 54 -66.12 35.30 -22.37
CA THR A 54 -64.89 34.49 -22.55
C THR A 54 -63.50 35.10 -22.36
N ASP A 55 -62.82 34.62 -21.33
CA ASP A 55 -61.41 34.22 -21.47
C ASP A 55 -61.04 33.08 -20.49
N ASN A 56 -59.98 32.37 -20.84
CA ASN A 56 -59.08 31.60 -19.98
C ASN A 56 -59.36 30.12 -19.71
N PHE A 57 -58.76 29.34 -20.62
CA PHE A 57 -58.19 28.02 -20.40
C PHE A 57 -57.06 28.10 -19.34
N GLU A 58 -57.38 27.87 -18.06
CA GLU A 58 -56.38 27.66 -17.02
C GLU A 58 -56.45 26.23 -16.46
N VAL A 59 -55.35 25.50 -16.67
CA VAL A 59 -55.09 24.18 -16.11
C VAL A 59 -54.77 24.36 -14.62
N ALA A 60 -55.79 24.41 -13.78
CA ALA A 60 -55.64 24.43 -12.33
C ALA A 60 -56.83 23.73 -11.63
N ALA A 61 -56.87 22.40 -11.70
CA ALA A 61 -57.73 21.60 -10.82
C ALA A 61 -57.23 20.15 -10.70
N ILE A 62 -56.19 19.90 -9.89
CA ILE A 62 -55.83 18.53 -9.46
C ILE A 62 -55.78 18.40 -7.92
N ASP A 63 -55.99 19.46 -7.13
CA ASP A 63 -55.94 19.38 -5.65
C ASP A 63 -57.29 19.60 -4.94
N GLN A 64 -58.43 19.38 -5.63
CA GLN A 64 -59.76 19.36 -4.98
C GLN A 64 -60.57 18.12 -5.39
N ILE A 65 -60.18 16.96 -4.87
CA ILE A 65 -61.11 15.84 -4.71
C ILE A 65 -60.96 15.32 -3.27
N GLU A 66 -61.53 16.07 -2.32
CA GLU A 66 -61.97 15.50 -1.05
C GLU A 66 -63.50 15.56 -1.02
N SER A 67 -64.11 14.42 -0.69
CA SER A 67 -65.55 14.15 -0.60
C SER A 67 -66.22 13.63 -1.88
N PHE A 68 -66.13 12.31 -2.09
CA PHE A 68 -67.19 11.56 -2.74
C PHE A 68 -67.79 10.57 -1.74
N GLY A 69 -69.12 10.63 -1.63
CA GLY A 69 -69.91 9.94 -0.62
C GLY A 69 -69.89 8.42 -0.74
N ALA A 70 -70.59 7.79 0.19
CA ALA A 70 -70.87 6.36 0.24
C ALA A 70 -71.65 5.91 -1.02
N GLY A 71 -70.94 5.73 -2.13
CA GLY A 71 -71.43 5.08 -3.33
C GLY A 71 -71.51 3.58 -3.09
N ASN A 72 -72.72 3.05 -3.20
CA ASN A 72 -73.06 1.64 -3.03
C ASN A 72 -72.75 0.82 -4.31
N ASP A 73 -71.75 1.24 -5.09
CA ASP A 73 -71.24 0.52 -6.24
C ASP A 73 -70.10 -0.37 -5.77
N GLY A 74 -70.16 -1.67 -6.08
CA GLY A 74 -69.19 -2.69 -5.64
C GLY A 74 -67.76 -2.51 -6.17
N THR A 75 -67.35 -1.32 -6.61
CA THR A 75 -66.01 -1.02 -7.11
C THR A 75 -65.03 -0.88 -5.94
N PRO A 76 -64.03 -1.78 -5.82
CA PRO A 76 -63.06 -1.72 -4.73
C PRO A 76 -62.05 -0.58 -4.93
N LEU A 77 -61.39 -0.16 -3.84
CA LEU A 77 -60.21 0.72 -3.94
C LEU A 77 -59.10 0.00 -4.72
N PRO A 78 -58.20 0.74 -5.39
CA PRO A 78 -57.09 0.12 -6.08
C PRO A 78 -56.18 -0.63 -5.10
N VAL A 79 -55.58 -1.72 -5.57
CA VAL A 79 -54.62 -2.51 -4.79
C VAL A 79 -53.34 -2.65 -5.59
N PHE A 80 -52.22 -2.20 -5.03
CA PHE A 80 -50.91 -2.35 -5.66
C PHE A 80 -50.52 -3.83 -5.71
N LEU A 81 -50.16 -4.29 -6.91
CA LEU A 81 -49.57 -5.60 -7.16
C LEU A 81 -48.06 -5.51 -7.22
N VAL A 82 -47.54 -4.40 -7.75
CA VAL A 82 -46.11 -4.10 -7.79
C VAL A 82 -45.91 -2.66 -7.37
N GLU A 83 -45.18 -2.47 -6.27
CA GLU A 83 -44.75 -1.16 -5.80
C GLU A 83 -43.38 -0.79 -6.40
N PRO A 84 -43.12 0.51 -6.66
CA PRO A 84 -41.83 0.95 -7.16
C PRO A 84 -40.72 0.68 -6.13
N LYS A 85 -39.48 0.59 -6.59
CA LYS A 85 -38.29 0.40 -5.75
C LYS A 85 -37.33 1.58 -5.89
N SER A 86 -36.62 1.90 -4.81
CA SER A 86 -35.53 2.88 -4.87
C SER A 86 -34.51 2.45 -5.91
N THR A 87 -34.06 3.42 -6.71
CA THR A 87 -33.21 3.18 -7.87
C THR A 87 -32.25 4.34 -8.07
N TYR A 88 -31.44 4.28 -9.12
CA TYR A 88 -30.44 5.29 -9.41
C TYR A 88 -30.54 5.82 -10.82
N VAL A 89 -30.21 7.09 -10.97
CA VAL A 89 -30.13 7.78 -12.26
C VAL A 89 -28.68 8.04 -12.64
N MET A 90 -28.36 7.90 -13.92
CA MET A 90 -27.03 8.15 -14.49
C MET A 90 -27.10 9.24 -15.55
N LYS A 91 -25.96 9.87 -15.86
CA LYS A 91 -25.88 10.96 -16.85
C LYS A 91 -26.48 10.58 -18.21
N ASN A 92 -26.30 9.34 -18.65
CA ASN A 92 -26.73 8.88 -19.98
C ASN A 92 -27.79 7.77 -19.91
N ARG A 93 -28.36 7.49 -18.73
CA ARG A 93 -29.42 6.49 -18.57
C ARG A 93 -30.44 6.97 -17.54
N PRO A 94 -31.68 7.27 -17.96
CA PRO A 94 -32.72 7.64 -17.03
C PRO A 94 -33.11 6.46 -16.15
N ALA A 95 -33.56 6.75 -14.94
CA ALA A 95 -34.12 5.74 -14.05
C ALA A 95 -35.56 5.43 -14.48
N LYS A 96 -35.95 4.15 -14.43
CA LYS A 96 -37.34 3.73 -14.67
C LYS A 96 -37.96 3.28 -13.36
N LEU A 97 -39.11 3.85 -13.02
CA LEU A 97 -39.95 3.43 -11.90
C LEU A 97 -41.15 2.69 -12.44
N TYR A 98 -41.36 1.46 -11.97
CA TYR A 98 -42.45 0.60 -12.39
C TYR A 98 -43.48 0.46 -11.27
N CYS A 99 -44.76 0.60 -11.60
CA CYS A 99 -45.87 0.46 -10.67
C CYS A 99 -47.03 -0.27 -11.33
N LYS A 100 -47.63 -1.22 -10.61
CA LYS A 100 -48.78 -2.00 -11.08
C LYS A 100 -49.86 -2.04 -10.04
N ALA A 101 -51.11 -1.77 -10.42
CA ALA A 101 -52.26 -1.82 -9.52
C ALA A 101 -53.47 -2.50 -10.17
N SER A 102 -54.22 -3.26 -9.37
CA SER A 102 -55.52 -3.80 -9.73
C SER A 102 -56.65 -2.85 -9.30
N HIS A 103 -57.78 -2.90 -10.00
CA HIS A 103 -58.95 -2.06 -9.74
C HIS A 103 -58.64 -0.55 -9.80
N ALA A 104 -57.58 -0.18 -10.52
CA ALA A 104 -57.21 1.18 -10.83
C ALA A 104 -57.76 1.57 -12.21
N LEU A 105 -58.26 2.80 -12.32
CA LEU A 105 -58.61 3.42 -13.60
C LEU A 105 -57.42 4.19 -14.19
N GLN A 106 -56.58 4.74 -13.31
CA GLN A 106 -55.41 5.54 -13.66
C GLN A 106 -54.32 5.36 -12.61
N ILE A 107 -53.06 5.36 -13.04
CA ILE A 107 -51.88 5.42 -12.16
C ILE A 107 -51.09 6.68 -12.51
N SER A 108 -50.62 7.41 -11.51
CA SER A 108 -49.71 8.53 -11.71
C SER A 108 -48.55 8.51 -10.72
N PHE A 109 -47.44 9.11 -11.09
CA PHE A 109 -46.29 9.30 -10.21
C PHE A 109 -46.22 10.75 -9.74
N LYS A 110 -46.05 10.93 -8.43
CA LYS A 110 -45.75 12.24 -7.83
C LYS A 110 -44.34 12.23 -7.29
N CYS A 111 -43.49 13.13 -7.80
CA CYS A 111 -42.10 13.27 -7.38
C CYS A 111 -41.86 14.58 -6.64
N SER A 112 -40.76 14.63 -5.89
CA SER A 112 -40.38 15.78 -5.06
C SER A 112 -39.95 16.96 -5.93
N GLY A 113 -40.50 18.14 -5.71
CA GLY A 113 -40.12 19.37 -6.42
C GLY A 113 -40.58 19.49 -7.88
N SER A 114 -41.06 18.41 -8.50
CA SER A 114 -41.54 18.45 -9.88
C SER A 114 -42.96 19.05 -9.97
N LYS A 115 -43.10 20.22 -10.60
CA LYS A 115 -44.43 20.81 -10.91
C LYS A 115 -45.19 20.05 -11.99
N LYS A 116 -44.45 19.42 -12.91
CA LYS A 116 -44.99 18.55 -13.96
C LYS A 116 -44.78 17.08 -13.56
N PRO A 117 -45.75 16.19 -13.80
CA PRO A 117 -45.55 14.76 -13.58
C PRO A 117 -44.41 14.25 -14.48
N PRO A 118 -43.65 13.23 -14.05
CA PRO A 118 -42.62 12.65 -14.88
C PRO A 118 -43.24 12.01 -16.13
N PRO A 119 -42.50 11.96 -17.26
CA PRO A 119 -42.94 11.20 -18.43
C PRO A 119 -43.29 9.78 -18.03
N THR A 120 -44.55 9.40 -18.22
CA THR A 120 -45.11 8.13 -17.76
C THR A 120 -45.77 7.41 -18.93
N GLU A 121 -45.34 6.18 -19.18
CA GLU A 121 -45.98 5.26 -20.13
C GLU A 121 -46.99 4.42 -19.36
N GLU A 122 -48.26 4.45 -19.76
CA GLU A 122 -49.36 3.72 -19.11
C GLU A 122 -49.87 2.59 -20.03
N GLU A 123 -50.06 1.40 -19.46
CA GLU A 123 -50.63 0.24 -20.14
C GLU A 123 -51.83 -0.31 -19.35
N HIS A 124 -52.97 -0.41 -20.03
CA HIS A 124 -54.22 -0.93 -19.49
C HIS A 124 -54.43 -2.37 -19.97
N HIS A 125 -54.57 -3.31 -19.04
CA HIS A 125 -54.90 -4.69 -19.39
C HIS A 125 -56.00 -5.26 -18.48
N THR A 126 -56.84 -6.13 -19.02
CA THR A 126 -57.85 -6.86 -18.22
C THR A 126 -57.41 -8.31 -18.13
N ASP A 127 -57.34 -8.84 -16.90
CA ASP A 127 -56.99 -10.24 -16.70
C ASP A 127 -58.05 -11.15 -17.34
N PRO A 128 -57.70 -12.03 -18.31
CA PRO A 128 -58.68 -12.82 -19.05
C PRO A 128 -59.45 -13.84 -18.20
N HIS A 129 -58.92 -14.25 -17.05
CA HIS A 129 -59.51 -15.29 -16.22
C HIS A 129 -60.41 -14.71 -15.12
N SER A 130 -60.00 -13.60 -14.53
CA SER A 130 -60.68 -12.96 -13.40
C SER A 130 -61.51 -11.74 -13.80
N GLY A 131 -61.31 -11.19 -15.00
CA GLY A 131 -61.96 -9.96 -15.45
C GLY A 131 -61.50 -8.70 -14.71
N VAL A 132 -60.46 -8.81 -13.88
CA VAL A 132 -59.93 -7.70 -13.07
C VAL A 132 -59.17 -6.73 -13.97
N GLN A 133 -59.47 -5.44 -13.84
CA GLN A 133 -58.73 -4.38 -14.51
C GLN A 133 -57.38 -4.17 -13.83
N LEU A 134 -56.33 -4.19 -14.64
CA LEU A 134 -54.95 -4.05 -14.21
C LEU A 134 -54.33 -2.87 -14.95
N GLN A 135 -53.66 -2.03 -14.16
CA GLN A 135 -52.91 -0.88 -14.64
C GLN A 135 -51.44 -1.05 -14.40
N GLU A 136 -50.67 -0.72 -15.42
CA GLU A 136 -49.22 -0.65 -15.35
C GLU A 136 -48.78 0.76 -15.75
N ALA A 137 -47.84 1.32 -15.00
CA ALA A 137 -47.25 2.60 -15.31
C ALA A 137 -45.73 2.56 -15.13
N THR A 138 -45.01 3.07 -16.12
CA THR A 138 -43.56 3.22 -16.09
C THR A 138 -43.19 4.69 -16.20
N ALA A 139 -42.73 5.29 -15.08
CA ALA A 139 -42.21 6.65 -15.08
C ALA A 139 -40.71 6.69 -15.39
N THR A 140 -40.32 7.58 -16.29
CA THR A 140 -38.93 7.82 -16.66
C THR A 140 -38.42 9.06 -15.93
N ILE A 141 -37.44 8.89 -15.05
CA ILE A 141 -36.82 9.96 -14.27
C ILE A 141 -35.44 10.25 -14.84
N THR A 142 -35.29 11.47 -15.34
CA THR A 142 -34.03 11.97 -15.90
C THR A 142 -33.11 12.53 -14.82
N ARG A 143 -31.83 12.67 -15.13
CA ARG A 143 -30.86 13.19 -14.15
C ARG A 143 -31.16 14.64 -13.83
N GLU A 144 -31.57 15.40 -14.83
CA GLU A 144 -31.89 16.82 -14.77
C GLU A 144 -32.99 17.07 -13.73
N GLN A 145 -34.03 16.23 -13.70
CA GLN A 145 -35.11 16.33 -12.70
C GLN A 145 -34.62 16.11 -11.27
N VAL A 146 -33.62 15.24 -11.07
CA VAL A 146 -33.04 14.97 -9.74
C VAL A 146 -32.06 16.07 -9.34
N ASP A 147 -31.26 16.57 -10.28
CA ASP A 147 -30.28 17.64 -10.04
C ASP A 147 -30.98 19.01 -9.86
N GLU A 148 -32.11 19.27 -10.52
CA GLU A 148 -32.95 20.48 -10.34
C GLU A 148 -33.67 20.49 -8.98
N PHE A 149 -33.75 19.35 -8.29
CA PHE A 149 -34.36 19.31 -6.98
C PHE A 149 -33.45 19.91 -5.91
N PHE A 150 -33.73 21.16 -5.54
CA PHE A 150 -33.04 21.89 -4.47
C PHE A 150 -33.63 21.68 -3.06
N GLY A 151 -34.45 20.64 -2.85
CA GLY A 151 -35.11 20.43 -1.56
C GLY A 151 -34.20 19.88 -0.46
N GLU A 152 -34.59 20.06 0.81
CA GLU A 152 -33.89 19.49 1.97
C GLU A 152 -34.12 17.97 2.03
N GLY A 153 -33.39 17.19 1.23
CA GLY A 153 -33.41 15.74 1.32
C GLY A 153 -33.11 15.01 0.01
N SER A 154 -33.44 13.72 -0.01
CA SER A 154 -33.35 12.91 -1.23
C SER A 154 -34.55 13.15 -2.15
N PHE A 155 -34.32 13.06 -3.46
CA PHE A 155 -35.40 13.06 -4.44
C PHE A 155 -36.27 11.82 -4.26
N LYS A 156 -37.55 12.03 -3.92
CA LYS A 156 -38.50 10.95 -3.65
C LYS A 156 -39.65 10.97 -4.65
N CYS A 157 -40.11 9.79 -5.05
CA CYS A 157 -41.33 9.61 -5.84
C CYS A 157 -42.27 8.62 -5.17
N GLU A 158 -43.57 8.87 -5.25
CA GLU A 158 -44.62 7.95 -4.83
C GLU A 158 -45.54 7.63 -6.02
N CYS A 159 -46.00 6.38 -6.10
CA CYS A 159 -47.00 5.95 -7.06
C CYS A 159 -48.39 6.14 -6.45
N ARG A 160 -49.32 6.70 -7.21
CA ARG A 160 -50.71 6.96 -6.81
C ARG A 160 -51.65 6.26 -7.79
N ALA A 161 -52.53 5.41 -7.28
CA ALA A 161 -53.53 4.71 -8.08
C ALA A 161 -54.93 5.24 -7.74
N TYR A 162 -55.73 5.50 -8.77
CA TYR A 162 -57.04 6.15 -8.66
C TYR A 162 -58.16 5.23 -9.13
N SER A 163 -59.31 5.30 -8.45
CA SER A 163 -60.58 4.66 -8.81
C SER A 163 -61.72 5.65 -8.64
N SER A 164 -62.94 5.26 -9.04
CA SER A 164 -64.17 6.00 -8.74
C SER A 164 -64.43 6.20 -7.24
N ARG A 165 -63.92 5.29 -6.38
CA ARG A 165 -64.12 5.33 -4.92
C ARG A 165 -63.09 6.19 -4.18
N GLY A 166 -61.94 6.45 -4.80
CA GLY A 166 -60.83 7.16 -4.17
C GLY A 166 -59.48 6.69 -4.70
N HIS A 167 -58.41 7.09 -4.00
CA HIS A 167 -57.04 6.78 -4.40
C HIS A 167 -56.22 6.17 -3.25
N VAL A 168 -55.21 5.40 -3.61
CA VAL A 168 -54.21 4.84 -2.71
C VAL A 168 -52.81 5.25 -3.18
N LYS A 169 -51.87 5.34 -2.25
CA LYS A 169 -50.48 5.73 -2.53
C LYS A 169 -49.48 4.75 -1.94
N THR A 170 -48.35 4.57 -2.61
CA THR A 170 -47.24 3.75 -2.11
C THR A 170 -46.40 4.52 -1.10
N GLN A 171 -45.50 3.82 -0.41
CA GLN A 171 -44.41 4.51 0.30
C GLN A 171 -43.50 5.24 -0.71
N PRO A 172 -42.95 6.41 -0.36
CA PRO A 172 -42.07 7.15 -1.25
C PRO A 172 -40.73 6.44 -1.42
N VAL A 173 -40.34 6.19 -2.67
CA VAL A 173 -39.04 5.62 -3.03
C VAL A 173 -38.02 6.72 -3.31
N THR A 174 -36.75 6.44 -3.03
CA THR A 174 -35.65 7.38 -3.24
C THR A 174 -34.96 7.11 -4.57
N ILE A 175 -34.65 8.19 -5.29
CA ILE A 175 -33.85 8.15 -6.51
C ILE A 175 -32.59 8.95 -6.24
N GLN A 176 -31.44 8.30 -6.39
CA GLN A 176 -30.14 8.92 -6.18
C GLN A 176 -29.34 8.94 -7.47
N VAL A 177 -28.45 9.92 -7.60
CA VAL A 177 -27.52 9.95 -8.71
C VAL A 177 -26.43 8.91 -8.48
N ALA A 178 -26.32 7.94 -9.39
CA ALA A 178 -25.25 6.97 -9.35
C ALA A 178 -23.91 7.64 -9.69
N THR A 179 -22.90 7.44 -8.87
CA THR A 179 -21.57 8.03 -9.07
C THR A 179 -20.47 7.05 -8.70
N ILE A 180 -19.30 7.24 -9.33
CA ILE A 180 -18.04 6.63 -8.93
C ILE A 180 -16.90 7.61 -9.25
N LYS A 181 -16.15 8.01 -8.23
CA LYS A 181 -15.05 8.97 -8.40
C LYS A 181 -14.01 8.41 -9.37
N LYS A 182 -13.29 9.30 -10.08
CA LYS A 182 -12.22 8.89 -11.01
C LYS A 182 -11.07 8.20 -10.28
N GLN A 183 -10.64 8.76 -9.16
CA GLN A 183 -9.60 8.19 -8.32
C GLN A 183 -10.20 7.31 -7.21
N ILE A 184 -9.56 6.17 -6.98
CA ILE A 184 -9.87 5.28 -5.86
C ILE A 184 -9.41 5.96 -4.56
N SER A 185 -10.27 5.96 -3.55
CA SER A 185 -10.07 6.74 -2.32
C SER A 185 -9.01 6.11 -1.40
N ILE A 186 -8.99 4.79 -1.30
CA ILE A 186 -7.90 4.04 -0.69
C ILE A 186 -7.39 3.07 -1.74
N SER A 187 -6.19 3.32 -2.26
CA SER A 187 -5.50 2.43 -3.19
C SER A 187 -4.61 1.43 -2.43
N PRO A 188 -4.41 0.22 -2.98
CA PRO A 188 -3.46 -0.72 -2.42
C PRO A 188 -2.04 -0.16 -2.49
N LYS A 189 -1.21 -0.53 -1.52
CA LYS A 189 0.18 -0.12 -1.42
C LYS A 189 1.11 -1.32 -1.48
N ILE A 190 2.39 -1.08 -1.79
CA ILE A 190 3.42 -2.11 -1.80
C ILE A 190 3.53 -2.75 -0.42
N VAL A 191 3.48 -4.08 -0.35
CA VAL A 191 3.58 -4.85 0.89
C VAL A 191 4.87 -5.68 0.86
N ARG A 192 5.70 -5.53 1.91
CA ARG A 192 6.90 -6.34 2.14
C ARG A 192 6.63 -7.30 3.29
N VAL A 193 6.75 -8.59 3.05
CA VAL A 193 6.37 -9.63 4.03
C VAL A 193 7.33 -10.81 3.97
N THR A 194 7.64 -11.41 5.11
CA THR A 194 8.43 -12.63 5.16
C THR A 194 7.61 -13.84 4.70
N SER A 195 8.26 -14.84 4.14
CA SER A 195 7.65 -16.12 3.78
C SER A 195 6.86 -16.69 4.96
N SER A 196 5.68 -17.22 4.69
CA SER A 196 4.65 -17.70 5.64
C SER A 196 3.96 -16.62 6.49
N GLY A 197 4.29 -15.34 6.30
CA GLY A 197 3.59 -14.21 6.88
C GLY A 197 2.21 -13.96 6.27
N ARG A 198 1.60 -12.84 6.66
CA ARG A 198 0.28 -12.38 6.18
C ARG A 198 0.43 -11.06 5.44
N ALA A 199 -0.24 -10.94 4.30
CA ALA A 199 -0.31 -9.70 3.54
C ALA A 199 -1.78 -9.28 3.39
N GLU A 200 -2.06 -8.00 3.61
CA GLU A 200 -3.39 -7.42 3.47
C GLU A 200 -3.31 -6.24 2.50
N LEU A 201 -4.27 -6.18 1.57
CA LEU A 201 -4.41 -5.13 0.60
C LEU A 201 -5.81 -4.54 0.71
N ASP A 202 -5.87 -3.22 0.88
CA ASP A 202 -7.12 -2.47 0.96
C ASP A 202 -7.43 -1.73 -0.32
N CYS A 203 -8.70 -1.74 -0.72
CA CYS A 203 -9.18 -0.95 -1.84
C CYS A 203 -10.58 -0.39 -1.58
N ILE A 204 -10.69 0.93 -1.40
CA ILE A 204 -11.98 1.60 -1.18
C ILE A 204 -12.22 2.64 -2.26
N ALA A 205 -13.29 2.48 -3.03
CA ALA A 205 -13.76 3.46 -3.99
C ALA A 205 -14.96 4.23 -3.44
N ASN A 206 -14.93 5.57 -3.56
CA ASN A 206 -16.09 6.40 -3.25
C ASN A 206 -17.10 6.32 -4.42
N ALA A 207 -18.15 5.55 -4.19
CA ALA A 207 -19.20 5.27 -5.15
C ALA A 207 -20.57 5.19 -4.48
N THR A 208 -21.60 5.61 -5.21
CA THR A 208 -23.01 5.49 -4.82
C THR A 208 -23.76 4.78 -5.95
N PRO A 209 -24.37 3.60 -5.72
CA PRO A 209 -24.22 2.73 -4.55
C PRO A 209 -22.77 2.25 -4.35
N ALA A 210 -22.50 1.57 -3.23
CA ALA A 210 -21.18 1.01 -2.95
C ALA A 210 -20.71 0.12 -4.11
N ALA A 211 -19.47 0.32 -4.54
CA ALA A 211 -18.88 -0.46 -5.61
C ALA A 211 -18.48 -1.85 -5.10
N LYS A 212 -18.71 -2.87 -5.91
CA LYS A 212 -18.19 -4.21 -5.70
C LYS A 212 -16.71 -4.24 -6.08
N VAL A 213 -15.85 -4.76 -5.21
CA VAL A 213 -14.41 -4.89 -5.48
C VAL A 213 -14.05 -6.30 -5.93
N GLU A 214 -13.26 -6.38 -6.98
CA GLU A 214 -12.61 -7.59 -7.48
C GLU A 214 -11.09 -7.37 -7.51
N TRP A 215 -10.32 -8.37 -7.06
CA TRP A 215 -8.86 -8.30 -7.07
C TRP A 215 -8.30 -9.07 -8.24
N LEU A 216 -7.31 -8.48 -8.93
CA LEU A 216 -6.56 -9.14 -9.98
C LEU A 216 -5.12 -9.34 -9.53
N LYS A 217 -4.56 -10.51 -9.80
CA LYS A 217 -3.15 -10.85 -9.66
C LYS A 217 -2.54 -10.96 -11.05
N ASN A 218 -1.62 -10.06 -11.40
CA ASN A 218 -1.05 -9.95 -12.75
C ASN A 218 -2.16 -9.90 -13.84
N GLY A 219 -3.24 -9.18 -13.57
CA GLY A 219 -4.39 -9.04 -14.48
C GLY A 219 -5.42 -10.18 -14.44
N VAL A 220 -5.18 -11.27 -13.71
CA VAL A 220 -6.10 -12.41 -13.60
C VAL A 220 -6.92 -12.32 -12.31
N PRO A 221 -8.26 -12.49 -12.35
CA PRO A 221 -9.10 -12.51 -11.17
C PRO A 221 -8.63 -13.50 -10.10
N VAL A 222 -8.45 -13.00 -8.88
CA VAL A 222 -8.12 -13.82 -7.72
C VAL A 222 -9.38 -14.56 -7.28
N GLN A 223 -9.31 -15.89 -7.27
CA GLN A 223 -10.39 -16.71 -6.74
C GLN A 223 -10.30 -16.73 -5.21
N PRO A 224 -11.42 -16.56 -4.48
CA PRO A 224 -11.44 -16.66 -3.03
C PRO A 224 -11.30 -18.13 -2.60
N ASN A 225 -10.06 -18.60 -2.56
CA ASN A 225 -9.66 -19.91 -2.06
C ASN A 225 -8.40 -19.78 -1.20
N PRO A 226 -8.21 -20.59 -0.14
CA PRO A 226 -6.98 -20.54 0.66
C PRO A 226 -5.74 -20.67 -0.25
N PRO A 227 -4.76 -19.76 -0.15
CA PRO A 227 -4.53 -18.82 0.95
C PRO A 227 -5.22 -17.45 0.84
N TYR A 228 -5.89 -17.14 -0.27
CA TYR A 228 -6.61 -15.89 -0.54
C TYR A 228 -7.98 -15.86 0.17
N VAL A 229 -8.20 -14.84 0.99
CA VAL A 229 -9.43 -14.63 1.75
C VAL A 229 -9.88 -13.19 1.53
N MET A 230 -11.13 -12.99 1.13
CA MET A 230 -11.75 -11.66 1.11
C MET A 230 -12.24 -11.37 2.53
N LEU A 231 -11.57 -10.45 3.25
CA LEU A 231 -11.93 -10.09 4.63
C LEU A 231 -13.22 -9.26 4.68
N THR A 232 -13.32 -8.32 3.75
CA THR A 232 -14.47 -7.44 3.52
C THR A 232 -14.75 -7.42 2.03
N ASP A 233 -15.86 -6.83 1.60
CA ASP A 233 -16.16 -6.60 0.17
C ASP A 233 -15.15 -5.64 -0.52
N SER A 234 -14.10 -5.20 0.19
CA SER A 234 -13.07 -4.25 -0.27
C SER A 234 -11.61 -4.68 -0.02
N SER A 235 -11.34 -5.66 0.84
CA SER A 235 -9.96 -5.99 1.29
C SER A 235 -9.59 -7.45 1.00
N LEU A 236 -8.38 -7.66 0.47
CA LEU A 236 -7.80 -8.97 0.18
C LEU A 236 -6.75 -9.34 1.23
N LEU A 237 -6.94 -10.49 1.86
CA LEU A 237 -5.97 -11.11 2.78
C LEU A 237 -5.34 -12.33 2.13
N ILE A 238 -4.01 -12.38 2.16
CA ILE A 238 -3.22 -13.58 1.87
C ILE A 238 -2.73 -14.12 3.20
N SER A 239 -3.37 -15.19 3.67
CA SER A 239 -3.18 -15.73 5.03
C SER A 239 -1.82 -16.41 5.26
N ARG A 240 -1.23 -16.95 4.20
CA ARG A 240 0.10 -17.57 4.20
C ARG A 240 0.79 -17.25 2.89
N VAL A 241 1.64 -16.23 2.93
CA VAL A 241 2.35 -15.73 1.76
C VAL A 241 3.52 -16.64 1.39
N GLY A 242 3.63 -17.02 0.12
CA GLY A 242 4.80 -17.71 -0.43
C GLY A 242 5.41 -16.98 -1.62
N LEU A 243 6.50 -17.50 -2.17
CA LEU A 243 7.19 -16.89 -3.31
C LEU A 243 6.28 -16.74 -4.55
N GLN A 244 5.34 -17.67 -4.73
CA GLN A 244 4.35 -17.64 -5.81
C GLN A 244 3.36 -16.47 -5.72
N ASP A 245 3.25 -15.83 -4.55
CA ASP A 245 2.33 -14.71 -4.32
C ASP A 245 2.95 -13.36 -4.69
N MET A 246 4.25 -13.32 -5.00
CA MET A 246 4.90 -12.13 -5.54
C MET A 246 4.35 -11.80 -6.93
N ALA A 247 3.59 -10.72 -6.99
CA ALA A 247 2.87 -10.28 -8.17
C ALA A 247 2.41 -8.83 -7.99
N ASN A 248 1.96 -8.23 -9.09
CA ASN A 248 1.24 -6.97 -9.07
C ASN A 248 -0.24 -7.26 -8.82
N TYR A 249 -0.76 -6.69 -7.74
CA TYR A 249 -2.18 -6.76 -7.38
C TYR A 249 -2.85 -5.44 -7.71
N THR A 250 -3.94 -5.51 -8.46
CA THR A 250 -4.78 -4.35 -8.78
C THR A 250 -6.18 -4.62 -8.29
N CYS A 251 -6.82 -3.62 -7.69
CA CYS A 251 -8.23 -3.71 -7.38
C CYS A 251 -9.07 -3.09 -8.48
N VAL A 252 -10.24 -3.67 -8.67
CA VAL A 252 -11.24 -3.28 -9.65
C VAL A 252 -12.53 -3.01 -8.90
N ALA A 253 -12.90 -1.74 -8.78
CA ALA A 253 -14.13 -1.31 -8.15
C ALA A 253 -15.19 -1.02 -9.22
N GLU A 254 -16.31 -1.73 -9.16
CA GLU A 254 -17.38 -1.64 -10.16
C GLU A 254 -18.73 -1.34 -9.51
N ASN A 255 -19.43 -0.37 -10.08
CA ASN A 255 -20.79 -0.01 -9.73
C ASN A 255 -21.59 0.25 -11.01
N ILE A 256 -22.91 0.43 -10.91
CA ILE A 256 -23.78 0.79 -12.04
C ILE A 256 -23.31 2.05 -12.79
N ALA A 257 -22.64 2.98 -12.09
CA ALA A 257 -22.07 4.19 -12.69
C ALA A 257 -20.81 3.93 -13.55
N GLY A 258 -20.18 2.75 -13.39
CA GLY A 258 -19.00 2.34 -14.13
C GLY A 258 -17.95 1.64 -13.28
N LYS A 259 -16.78 1.45 -13.90
CA LYS A 259 -15.66 0.67 -13.39
C LYS A 259 -14.43 1.54 -13.16
N ARG A 260 -13.68 1.29 -12.09
CA ARG A 260 -12.39 1.92 -11.78
C ARG A 260 -11.36 0.87 -11.41
N VAL A 261 -10.12 1.10 -11.83
CA VAL A 261 -8.98 0.22 -11.57
C VAL A 261 -7.95 1.01 -10.80
N SER A 262 -7.32 0.39 -9.79
CA SER A 262 -6.23 1.03 -9.05
C SER A 262 -4.90 0.92 -9.77
N GLU A 263 -3.96 1.75 -9.33
CA GLU A 263 -2.55 1.49 -9.57
C GLU A 263 -2.14 0.11 -9.01
N PRO A 264 -1.18 -0.56 -9.65
CA PRO A 264 -0.69 -1.87 -9.21
C PRO A 264 0.12 -1.76 -7.93
N ALA A 265 -0.21 -2.62 -6.96
CA ALA A 265 0.57 -2.81 -5.74
C ALA A 265 1.39 -4.10 -5.82
N LEU A 266 2.70 -3.98 -5.64
CA LEU A 266 3.60 -5.12 -5.63
C LEU A 266 3.62 -5.75 -4.22
N ILE A 267 3.40 -7.07 -4.15
CA ILE A 267 3.76 -7.85 -2.97
C ILE A 267 5.18 -8.38 -3.15
N VAL A 268 6.07 -8.04 -2.23
CA VAL A 268 7.45 -8.52 -2.18
C VAL A 268 7.58 -9.49 -1.00
N VAL A 269 8.01 -10.71 -1.30
CA VAL A 269 8.18 -11.77 -0.30
C VAL A 269 9.65 -11.97 -0.04
N SER A 270 10.08 -11.78 1.21
CA SER A 270 11.44 -12.06 1.65
C SER A 270 11.52 -13.45 2.30
N VAL A 271 12.67 -14.10 2.16
CA VAL A 271 12.96 -15.35 2.87
C VAL A 271 14.18 -15.10 3.74
N ASP A 272 14.04 -15.28 5.05
CA ASP A 272 15.13 -15.12 5.98
C ASP A 272 16.11 -16.30 5.87
N GLY A 273 17.40 -15.99 5.98
CA GLY A 273 18.48 -16.95 5.91
C GLY A 273 18.47 -17.94 7.08
N GLY A 274 18.56 -19.21 6.75
CA GLY A 274 18.78 -20.29 7.72
C GLY A 274 20.17 -20.92 7.58
N TRP A 275 20.75 -21.31 8.70
CA TRP A 275 22.04 -21.99 8.72
C TRP A 275 21.94 -23.39 8.11
N SER A 276 22.94 -23.76 7.31
CA SER A 276 23.22 -25.14 6.95
C SER A 276 23.49 -25.97 8.21
N GLN A 277 23.41 -27.29 8.07
CA GLN A 277 24.05 -28.16 9.06
C GLN A 277 25.54 -27.83 9.13
N TRP A 278 26.12 -27.99 10.32
CA TRP A 278 27.55 -27.82 10.49
C TRP A 278 28.32 -28.82 9.62
N GLY A 279 29.36 -28.34 8.96
CA GLY A 279 30.34 -29.20 8.31
C GLY A 279 31.06 -30.12 9.31
N PRO A 280 31.78 -31.14 8.82
CA PRO A 280 32.56 -32.01 9.68
C PRO A 280 33.64 -31.21 10.42
N TRP A 281 34.02 -31.70 11.60
CA TRP A 281 35.18 -31.17 12.31
C TRP A 281 36.46 -31.41 11.49
N THR A 282 37.23 -30.36 11.27
CA THR A 282 38.51 -30.38 10.55
C THR A 282 39.63 -29.90 11.47
N ASP A 283 40.83 -30.43 11.32
CA ASP A 283 41.98 -30.01 12.12
C ASP A 283 42.41 -28.58 11.75
N CYS A 284 42.76 -27.75 12.74
CA CYS A 284 43.31 -26.42 12.45
C CYS A 284 44.77 -26.57 12.04
N LYS A 285 44.99 -26.66 10.72
CA LYS A 285 46.34 -26.72 10.15
C LYS A 285 46.95 -25.32 10.13
N CYS A 286 47.87 -25.04 11.05
CA CYS A 286 48.75 -23.88 11.00
C CYS A 286 50.21 -24.33 10.87
N SER A 287 50.98 -23.65 10.02
CA SER A 287 52.39 -23.97 9.77
C SER A 287 53.24 -23.76 11.02
N GLY A 288 53.83 -24.83 11.57
CA GLY A 288 54.72 -24.77 12.74
C GLY A 288 54.17 -25.38 14.02
N HIS A 289 52.93 -25.88 14.02
CA HIS A 289 52.33 -26.54 15.19
C HIS A 289 51.70 -27.90 14.83
N PRO A 290 52.12 -29.01 15.47
CA PRO A 290 51.75 -30.35 15.04
C PRO A 290 50.33 -30.80 15.42
N LYS A 291 49.66 -30.13 16.37
CA LYS A 291 48.26 -30.39 16.74
C LYS A 291 47.64 -29.11 17.29
N GLN A 292 46.67 -28.53 16.57
CA GLN A 292 45.92 -27.37 17.07
C GLN A 292 44.44 -27.61 16.82
N GLY A 293 43.74 -28.07 17.85
CA GLY A 293 42.28 -28.15 17.94
C GLY A 293 41.52 -28.70 16.72
N LYS A 294 40.23 -28.38 16.70
CA LYS A 294 39.32 -28.67 15.59
C LYS A 294 38.48 -27.43 15.31
N LYS A 295 38.17 -27.21 14.04
CA LYS A 295 37.22 -26.19 13.58
C LYS A 295 36.19 -26.78 12.64
N ARG A 296 35.00 -26.21 12.65
CA ARG A 296 33.93 -26.51 11.69
C ARG A 296 33.28 -25.22 11.23
N THR A 297 32.66 -25.26 10.06
CA THR A 297 32.01 -24.11 9.44
C THR A 297 30.60 -24.47 9.01
N ARG A 298 29.75 -23.47 8.90
CA ARG A 298 28.39 -23.55 8.35
C ARG A 298 28.16 -22.36 7.44
N VAL A 299 27.24 -22.52 6.50
CA VAL A 299 26.91 -21.48 5.51
C VAL A 299 25.44 -21.11 5.64
N CYS A 300 25.11 -19.84 5.42
CA CYS A 300 23.74 -19.34 5.48
C CYS A 300 23.01 -19.64 4.16
N ASN A 301 22.59 -20.89 3.96
CA ASN A 301 21.99 -21.33 2.70
C ASN A 301 20.81 -22.31 2.87
N ASN A 302 20.28 -22.49 4.07
CA ASN A 302 19.19 -23.43 4.35
C ASN A 302 18.04 -22.78 5.17
N PRO A 303 17.20 -21.94 4.55
CA PRO A 303 17.28 -21.46 3.16
C PRO A 303 18.28 -20.31 2.99
N ALA A 304 18.68 -20.01 1.74
CA ALA A 304 19.44 -18.79 1.46
C ALA A 304 18.52 -17.56 1.58
N PRO A 305 19.01 -16.41 2.09
CA PRO A 305 18.24 -15.17 2.11
C PRO A 305 17.78 -14.76 0.69
N ILE A 306 16.51 -14.36 0.55
CA ILE A 306 15.91 -13.89 -0.72
C ILE A 306 15.23 -12.54 -0.48
N ASN A 307 15.32 -11.62 -1.46
CA ASN A 307 14.66 -10.30 -1.48
C ASN A 307 14.85 -9.51 -0.18
N ASP A 308 16.10 -9.22 0.17
CA ASP A 308 16.49 -8.51 1.41
C ASP A 308 16.06 -9.24 2.70
N GLY A 309 15.89 -10.57 2.64
CA GLY A 309 15.65 -11.40 3.82
C GLY A 309 16.79 -11.30 4.84
N ALA A 310 16.45 -11.50 6.11
CA ALA A 310 17.42 -11.37 7.20
C ALA A 310 18.60 -12.34 7.03
N THR A 311 19.81 -11.88 7.35
CA THR A 311 20.98 -12.74 7.36
C THR A 311 20.97 -13.65 8.59
N CYS A 312 21.67 -14.80 8.50
CA CYS A 312 21.75 -15.72 9.61
C CYS A 312 22.44 -15.10 10.83
N GLN A 313 21.80 -15.22 11.99
CA GLN A 313 22.33 -14.69 13.26
C GLN A 313 23.37 -15.66 13.85
N GLY A 314 24.50 -15.12 14.33
CA GLY A 314 25.59 -15.86 14.99
C GLY A 314 26.80 -16.19 14.11
N SER A 315 27.79 -16.89 14.67
CA SER A 315 29.06 -17.19 13.97
C SER A 315 28.89 -18.26 12.88
N ASN A 316 29.58 -18.09 11.75
CA ASN A 316 29.69 -19.10 10.68
C ASN A 316 30.79 -20.14 10.93
N THR A 317 31.61 -19.92 11.96
CA THR A 317 32.78 -20.73 12.29
C THR A 317 32.75 -21.02 13.78
N GLU A 318 32.99 -22.29 14.13
CA GLU A 318 33.15 -22.74 15.51
C GLU A 318 34.49 -23.47 15.63
N SER A 319 35.21 -23.13 16.69
CA SER A 319 36.56 -23.60 16.97
C SER A 319 36.64 -24.06 18.41
N SER A 320 37.33 -25.17 18.66
CA SER A 320 37.73 -25.57 20.01
C SER A 320 38.78 -24.59 20.58
N ASP A 321 38.86 -24.47 21.91
CA ASP A 321 39.81 -23.57 22.59
C ASP A 321 41.28 -23.78 22.17
N ASP A 322 41.64 -25.00 21.78
CA ASP A 322 42.99 -25.35 21.32
C ASP A 322 43.26 -25.00 19.84
N CYS A 323 42.25 -24.47 19.13
CA CYS A 323 42.36 -24.02 17.75
C CYS A 323 42.74 -22.53 17.72
N LEU A 324 44.05 -22.28 17.80
CA LEU A 324 44.59 -20.92 17.73
C LEU A 324 44.52 -20.37 16.29
N PRO A 325 44.26 -19.07 16.10
CA PRO A 325 44.28 -18.46 14.77
C PRO A 325 45.69 -18.55 14.18
N CYS A 326 45.82 -18.81 12.86
CA CYS A 326 47.12 -19.00 12.20
C CYS A 326 48.01 -17.73 12.12
N VAL A 327 47.62 -16.66 12.82
CA VAL A 327 48.48 -15.54 13.21
C VAL A 327 49.25 -15.81 14.52
N ALA A 328 49.29 -17.06 14.99
CA ALA A 328 50.20 -17.49 16.05
C ALA A 328 51.65 -17.50 15.55
N GLY A 329 52.55 -16.87 16.29
CA GLY A 329 53.95 -16.71 15.91
C GLY A 329 54.73 -18.00 16.10
N ARG A 330 55.78 -18.16 15.31
CA ARG A 330 56.76 -19.23 15.50
C ARG A 330 57.93 -18.72 16.32
N TRP A 331 58.46 -19.54 17.20
CA TRP A 331 59.72 -19.22 17.88
C TRP A 331 60.91 -19.34 16.91
N SER A 332 61.86 -18.41 16.99
CA SER A 332 63.20 -18.57 16.40
C SER A 332 63.95 -19.74 17.04
N SER A 333 65.04 -20.19 16.42
CA SER A 333 66.05 -20.97 17.13
C SER A 333 66.54 -20.20 18.35
N TRP A 334 66.95 -20.92 19.40
CA TRP A 334 67.58 -20.31 20.57
C TRP A 334 68.91 -19.67 20.17
N SER A 335 69.22 -18.52 20.76
CA SER A 335 70.57 -17.96 20.72
C SER A 335 71.56 -18.91 21.39
N GLU A 336 72.84 -18.72 21.09
CA GLU A 336 73.90 -19.27 21.94
C GLU A 336 73.77 -18.76 23.37
N TRP A 337 74.35 -19.50 24.32
CA TRP A 337 74.41 -19.08 25.72
C TRP A 337 75.30 -17.85 25.87
N SER A 338 74.86 -16.88 26.67
CA SER A 338 75.68 -15.74 27.05
C SER A 338 76.91 -16.20 27.84
N ASP A 339 77.91 -15.32 27.94
CA ASP A 339 78.95 -15.47 28.95
C ASP A 339 78.35 -15.50 30.37
N CYS A 340 79.10 -16.09 31.30
CA CYS A 340 78.68 -16.22 32.68
C CYS A 340 78.60 -14.83 33.33
N SER A 341 77.39 -14.43 33.75
CA SER A 341 77.20 -13.18 34.51
C SER A 341 77.87 -13.25 35.89
N GLN A 342 78.05 -12.11 36.54
CA GLN A 342 78.57 -12.00 37.92
C GLN A 342 77.75 -12.84 38.92
N ASP A 343 76.46 -13.05 38.63
CA ASP A 343 75.56 -13.89 39.42
C ASP A 343 75.62 -15.40 39.07
N CYS A 344 76.73 -15.86 38.48
CA CYS A 344 76.95 -17.25 38.05
C CYS A 344 75.85 -17.84 37.15
N THR A 345 75.20 -17.02 36.31
CA THR A 345 74.08 -17.43 35.48
C THR A 345 74.35 -17.11 34.02
N GLN A 346 74.15 -18.08 33.13
CA GLN A 346 74.11 -17.88 31.69
C GLN A 346 72.66 -17.84 31.22
N ILE A 347 72.38 -16.99 30.25
CA ILE A 347 71.05 -16.86 29.66
C ILE A 347 71.12 -17.11 28.16
N ARG A 348 70.02 -17.63 27.61
CA ARG A 348 69.78 -17.65 26.16
C ARG A 348 68.36 -17.21 25.88
N GLN A 349 68.17 -16.61 24.72
CA GLN A 349 66.91 -16.02 24.32
C GLN A 349 66.46 -16.53 22.96
N ARG A 350 65.17 -16.41 22.67
CA ARG A 350 64.58 -16.64 21.35
C ARG A 350 63.51 -15.60 21.07
N LEU A 351 63.34 -15.27 19.81
CA LEU A 351 62.40 -14.23 19.36
C LEU A 351 61.14 -14.88 18.81
N CYS A 352 60.00 -14.20 18.98
CA CYS A 352 58.76 -14.55 18.31
C CYS A 352 58.83 -14.02 16.87
N ILE A 353 58.60 -14.87 15.87
CA ILE A 353 58.66 -14.55 14.44
C ILE A 353 57.26 -14.71 13.82
N GLY A 354 56.87 -13.74 12.98
CA GLY A 354 55.68 -13.80 12.13
C GLY A 354 55.76 -14.78 10.96
N SER A 355 54.70 -14.83 10.17
CA SER A 355 54.48 -15.78 9.07
C SER A 355 55.14 -15.39 7.75
N THR A 356 55.61 -14.15 7.58
CA THR A 356 56.33 -13.78 6.34
C THR A 356 57.74 -14.34 6.34
N SER A 357 57.94 -15.29 5.44
CA SER A 357 59.18 -15.78 4.85
C SER A 357 60.38 -14.83 4.98
N ALA A 358 61.50 -15.37 5.44
CA ALA A 358 62.82 -14.74 5.47
C ALA A 358 63.42 -14.57 4.06
N ALA A 359 62.71 -13.91 3.16
CA ALA A 359 63.17 -13.62 1.81
C ALA A 359 62.82 -12.17 1.47
N GLN A 360 63.65 -11.24 1.97
CA GLN A 360 64.07 -9.97 1.39
C GLN A 360 64.71 -9.11 2.50
N ILE A 361 65.88 -9.53 3.00
CA ILE A 361 66.82 -8.57 3.59
C ILE A 361 67.99 -8.51 2.62
N ALA A 362 67.77 -7.85 1.50
CA ALA A 362 68.83 -7.33 0.67
C ALA A 362 68.40 -5.94 0.21
N SER A 363 69.06 -4.96 0.81
CA SER A 363 69.14 -3.55 0.42
C SER A 363 68.01 -2.60 0.87
N PHE A 364 68.51 -1.51 1.44
CA PHE A 364 67.91 -0.20 1.71
C PHE A 364 67.12 -0.01 3.01
N GLY A 365 67.75 0.79 3.88
CA GLY A 365 67.08 1.86 4.61
C GLY A 365 66.34 1.44 5.87
N SER A 366 67.03 1.54 7.01
CA SER A 366 66.48 1.81 8.35
C SER A 366 64.96 1.59 8.50
N VAL A 367 64.54 0.32 8.51
CA VAL A 367 63.26 -0.06 9.08
C VAL A 367 63.51 -0.22 10.56
N SER A 368 62.94 0.69 11.35
CA SER A 368 62.85 0.55 12.80
C SER A 368 62.08 -0.72 13.09
N VAL A 369 62.80 -1.84 13.27
CA VAL A 369 62.29 -2.99 13.99
C VAL A 369 62.04 -2.44 15.38
N THR A 370 60.79 -2.10 15.69
CA THR A 370 60.38 -1.88 17.06
C THR A 370 60.63 -3.20 17.76
N THR A 371 61.78 -3.27 18.43
CA THR A 371 62.16 -4.33 19.34
C THR A 371 60.96 -4.65 20.20
N ALA A 372 60.41 -5.84 20.01
CA ALA A 372 59.40 -6.39 20.91
C ALA A 372 59.92 -6.18 22.33
N ALA A 373 59.15 -5.48 23.15
CA ALA A 373 59.46 -5.31 24.55
C ALA A 373 59.73 -6.69 25.15
N LEU A 374 60.97 -6.90 25.63
CA LEU A 374 61.33 -8.10 26.37
C LEU A 374 60.45 -8.15 27.62
N PRO A 375 59.58 -9.17 27.80
CA PRO A 375 58.94 -9.36 29.08
C PRO A 375 60.03 -9.72 30.08
N THR A 376 60.08 -8.95 31.17
CA THR A 376 60.92 -9.22 32.32
C THR A 376 60.54 -10.56 32.94
N ASN A 377 61.56 -11.27 33.45
CA ASN A 377 61.50 -12.60 34.08
C ASN A 377 60.16 -12.90 34.77
N GLY A 378 59.32 -13.71 34.11
CA GLY A 378 58.04 -14.16 34.63
C GLY A 378 57.63 -15.48 34.01
N SER A 379 57.22 -16.43 34.84
CA SER A 379 56.99 -17.85 34.56
C SER A 379 55.88 -18.19 33.54
N SER A 380 55.35 -17.21 32.81
CA SER A 380 54.31 -17.37 31.78
C SER A 380 54.32 -16.22 30.76
N ALA A 381 55.50 -15.76 30.34
CA ALA A 381 55.63 -14.66 29.40
C ALA A 381 55.15 -15.03 27.98
N GLN A 382 53.95 -14.58 27.60
CA GLN A 382 53.54 -14.50 26.19
C GLN A 382 54.43 -13.47 25.49
N ALA A 383 55.07 -13.84 24.38
CA ALA A 383 55.86 -12.91 23.56
C ALA A 383 55.09 -12.54 22.30
N PHE A 384 55.25 -11.30 21.85
CA PHE A 384 54.52 -10.76 20.70
C PHE A 384 55.48 -10.31 19.61
N ALA A 385 55.06 -10.43 18.35
CA ALA A 385 55.70 -9.86 17.17
C ALA A 385 54.66 -9.10 16.35
N ILE A 386 55.09 -8.13 15.55
CA ILE A 386 54.20 -7.43 14.62
C ILE A 386 54.53 -7.94 13.22
N ASP A 387 53.55 -8.57 12.58
CA ASP A 387 53.64 -9.04 11.20
C ASP A 387 52.62 -8.28 10.35
N ASN A 388 53.12 -7.42 9.46
CA ASN A 388 52.34 -6.59 8.55
C ASN A 388 51.19 -5.81 9.24
N GLY A 389 51.47 -5.24 10.42
CA GLY A 389 50.50 -4.48 11.22
C GLY A 389 49.61 -5.34 12.15
N THR A 390 49.76 -6.66 12.15
CA THR A 390 48.99 -7.59 12.99
C THR A 390 49.85 -8.10 14.15
N ILE A 391 49.34 -8.07 15.38
CA ILE A 391 50.06 -8.60 16.55
C ILE A 391 49.95 -10.14 16.54
N VAL A 392 51.10 -10.79 16.47
CA VAL A 392 51.32 -12.22 16.44
C VAL A 392 51.80 -12.66 17.82
N SER A 393 51.24 -13.74 18.40
CA SER A 393 51.61 -14.20 19.75
C SER A 393 52.30 -15.56 19.74
N CYS A 394 53.36 -15.70 20.54
CA CYS A 394 54.09 -16.94 20.76
C CYS A 394 53.88 -17.43 22.20
N VAL A 395 53.48 -18.69 22.35
CA VAL A 395 53.25 -19.34 23.65
C VAL A 395 54.53 -20.06 24.11
N GLY A 396 54.96 -19.80 25.36
CA GLY A 396 56.14 -20.43 25.99
C GLY A 396 57.23 -19.42 26.40
N LYS A 397 58.32 -19.90 27.01
CA LYS A 397 59.39 -19.00 27.52
C LYS A 397 60.19 -18.36 26.38
N SER A 398 60.39 -17.03 26.41
CA SER A 398 61.29 -16.28 25.52
C SER A 398 62.75 -16.33 25.97
N GLN A 399 63.00 -16.62 27.25
CA GLN A 399 64.32 -16.67 27.86
C GLN A 399 64.47 -17.91 28.75
N GLN A 400 65.67 -18.50 28.74
CA GLN A 400 66.09 -19.56 29.67
C GLN A 400 67.37 -19.14 30.38
N SER A 401 67.52 -19.59 31.63
CA SER A 401 68.73 -19.38 32.42
C SER A 401 69.22 -20.70 33.01
N ILE A 402 70.54 -20.86 33.07
CA ILE A 402 71.22 -21.99 33.75
C ILE A 402 72.36 -21.46 34.61
N LYS A 403 72.78 -22.23 35.62
CA LYS A 403 73.95 -21.90 36.43
C LYS A 403 75.23 -22.33 35.71
N CYS A 404 76.24 -21.48 35.74
CA CYS A 404 77.57 -21.79 35.20
C CYS A 404 78.22 -22.90 36.01
N SER A 405 78.92 -23.83 35.36
CA SER A 405 79.70 -24.88 36.01
C SER A 405 81.13 -24.41 36.34
N ASP A 406 81.70 -24.96 37.41
CA ASP A 406 82.90 -24.49 38.11
C ASP A 406 84.11 -24.18 37.20
N GLY A 407 84.36 -22.88 37.02
CA GLY A 407 85.55 -22.35 36.32
C GLY A 407 85.34 -20.94 35.76
N LEU A 408 84.10 -20.57 35.42
CA LEU A 408 83.76 -19.25 34.86
C LEU A 408 83.15 -18.27 35.87
N CYS A 409 82.74 -18.75 37.05
CA CYS A 409 82.25 -17.88 38.12
C CYS A 409 83.33 -17.65 39.19
N ASN A 410 84.38 -16.94 38.82
CA ASN A 410 85.46 -16.59 39.74
C ASN A 410 85.15 -15.23 40.38
N ASN A 411 84.46 -15.25 41.52
CA ASN A 411 84.34 -14.10 42.41
C ASN A 411 85.73 -13.69 42.92
N LYS A 412 86.41 -12.79 42.21
CA LYS A 412 87.51 -12.00 42.78
C LYS A 412 86.93 -10.89 43.65
N ALA A 413 86.36 -11.30 44.78
CA ALA A 413 86.38 -10.47 45.98
C ALA A 413 87.81 -10.47 46.54
N ARG A 414 88.52 -9.34 46.41
CA ARG A 414 89.75 -8.96 47.15
C ARG A 414 90.03 -7.48 46.81
N GLY A 415 90.05 -6.50 47.70
CA GLY A 415 89.93 -6.45 49.15
C GLY A 415 90.36 -5.06 49.65
N LYS A 416 89.92 -4.73 50.89
CA LYS A 416 90.08 -3.50 51.68
C LYS A 416 89.16 -2.33 51.36
#